data_AF-A0A6I5RWQ4-F1
#
_entry.id   AF-A0A6I5RWQ4-F1
#
_cell.length_a   1.000
_cell.length_b   1.000
_cell.length_c   1.000
_cell.angle_alpha   90.00
_cell.angle_beta   90.00
_cell.angle_gamma   90.00
#
_symmetry.space_group_name_H-M   'P 1'
#
loop_
_entity.id
_entity.type
_entity.pdbx_description
1 polymer ?
#
loop_
_entity_poly.entity_id
_entity_poly.type
_entity_poly.pdbx_seq_one_letter_code
_entity_poly.pdbx_strand_id
1 'polypeptide(L)'
;MIRRYGLLAHGYHGLAIKACLEQVKKYNQIRNFSGVICQVGSGVSFSAVENGKLIYNTMQYAACDGPVMHNRAGTQPPGISLRLLKYGLDPSSLSHVYNRLSGIYGLAGLPADSTTTVEDILCLPKFNEVKLSYLKANVLSFSGLSQKSQALTALFSLGA
;
A
#
# COMPACT_ATOMS: atom_id res chain seq x y z
N MET A 1 -24.42 -0.77 -3.13
CA MET A 1 -23.53 0.04 -2.27
C MET A 1 -22.96 1.23 -3.03
N ILE A 2 -22.10 1.00 -4.04
CA ILE A 2 -21.48 2.05 -4.88
C ILE A 2 -22.49 3.09 -5.40
N ARG A 3 -23.52 2.67 -6.15
CA ARG A 3 -24.53 3.59 -6.72
C ARG A 3 -25.40 4.31 -5.67
N ARG A 4 -25.65 3.68 -4.52
CA ARG A 4 -26.53 4.20 -3.47
C ARG A 4 -25.83 5.24 -2.60
N TYR A 5 -24.53 5.06 -2.36
CA TYR A 5 -23.74 5.87 -1.43
C TYR A 5 -22.60 6.64 -2.09
N GLY A 6 -22.46 6.56 -3.42
CA GLY A 6 -21.39 7.25 -4.15
C GLY A 6 -19.98 6.74 -3.87
N LEU A 7 -19.82 5.51 -3.38
CA LEU A 7 -18.53 4.97 -2.95
C LEU A 7 -17.75 4.44 -4.15
N LEU A 8 -16.95 5.30 -4.77
CA LEU A 8 -16.08 4.96 -5.91
C LEU A 8 -14.63 4.84 -5.45
N ALA A 9 -13.91 3.87 -6.00
CA ALA A 9 -12.46 3.78 -5.82
C ALA A 9 -11.78 4.76 -6.79
N HIS A 10 -10.92 5.62 -6.26
CA HIS A 10 -10.24 6.66 -7.04
C HIS A 10 -8.76 6.40 -7.25
N GLY A 11 -8.15 5.49 -6.47
CA GLY A 11 -6.71 5.32 -6.53
C GLY A 11 -5.96 6.43 -5.79
N TYR A 12 -4.71 6.14 -5.42
CA TYR A 12 -3.79 7.14 -4.87
C TYR A 12 -2.44 7.06 -5.61
N HIS A 13 -1.53 7.99 -5.30
CA HIS A 13 -0.23 8.14 -5.96
C HIS A 13 -0.29 8.45 -7.48
N GLY A 14 -1.42 8.95 -7.99
CA GLY A 14 -1.60 9.23 -9.43
C GLY A 14 -0.54 10.17 -10.03
N LEU A 15 -0.11 11.20 -9.29
CA LEU A 15 0.96 12.10 -9.74
C LEU A 15 2.31 11.40 -9.82
N ALA A 16 2.67 10.59 -8.82
CA ALA A 16 3.92 9.84 -8.81
C ALA A 16 3.96 8.77 -9.91
N ILE A 17 2.84 8.07 -10.12
CA ILE A 17 2.65 7.12 -11.22
C ILE A 17 2.84 7.82 -12.58
N LYS A 18 2.20 8.98 -12.78
CA LYS A 18 2.35 9.77 -14.01
C LYS A 18 3.81 10.18 -14.24
N ALA A 19 4.47 10.72 -13.23
CA ALA A 19 5.88 11.10 -13.32
C ALA A 19 6.79 9.91 -13.64
N CYS A 20 6.54 8.75 -13.04
CA CYS A 20 7.27 7.51 -13.33
C CYS A 20 7.11 7.11 -14.81
N LEU A 21 5.89 7.12 -15.35
CA LEU A 21 5.63 6.82 -16.76
C LEU A 21 6.30 7.82 -17.71
N GLU A 22 6.32 9.11 -17.35
CA GLU A 22 7.01 10.15 -18.13
C GLU A 22 8.53 9.93 -18.14
N GLN A 23 9.13 9.54 -17.01
CA GLN A 23 10.56 9.21 -16.93
C GLN A 23 10.90 7.97 -17.76
N VAL A 24 10.11 6.91 -17.67
CA VAL A 24 10.28 5.68 -18.46
C VAL A 24 10.22 5.99 -19.95
N LYS A 25 9.26 6.83 -20.37
CA LYS A 25 9.15 7.28 -21.76
C LYS A 25 10.37 8.09 -22.21
N LYS A 26 10.90 8.95 -21.34
CA LYS A 26 12.03 9.84 -21.65
C LYS A 26 13.37 9.10 -21.70
N TYR A 27 13.68 8.32 -20.67
CA TYR A 27 15.02 7.74 -20.47
C TYR A 27 15.15 6.33 -21.04
N ASN A 28 14.09 5.52 -20.99
CA ASN A 28 14.10 4.15 -21.49
C ASN A 28 13.46 4.03 -22.88
N GLN A 29 12.90 5.13 -23.41
CA GLN A 29 12.21 5.19 -24.70
C GLN A 29 10.99 4.24 -24.80
N ILE A 30 10.46 3.79 -23.66
CA ILE A 30 9.29 2.92 -23.58
C ILE A 30 8.03 3.81 -23.54
N ARG A 31 7.33 3.96 -24.68
CA ARG A 31 6.12 4.78 -24.77
C ARG A 31 4.86 4.12 -24.21
N ASN A 32 4.79 2.79 -24.32
CA ASN A 32 3.61 1.99 -23.96
C ASN A 32 4.00 0.97 -22.87
N PHE A 33 4.40 1.47 -21.69
CA PHE A 33 4.77 0.59 -20.59
C PHE A 33 3.59 -0.28 -20.16
N SER A 34 3.82 -1.58 -20.06
CA SER A 34 2.90 -2.55 -19.46
C SER A 34 3.64 -3.26 -18.34
N GLY A 35 3.15 -3.15 -17.12
CA GLY A 35 3.89 -3.57 -15.94
C GLY A 35 3.23 -3.19 -14.63
N VAL A 36 3.97 -3.38 -13.54
CA VAL A 36 3.56 -2.91 -12.21
C VAL A 36 4.46 -1.75 -11.79
N ILE A 37 3.88 -0.65 -11.33
CA ILE A 37 4.59 0.43 -10.65
C ILE A 37 4.37 0.27 -9.14
N CYS A 38 5.46 0.09 -8.40
CA CYS A 38 5.50 -0.01 -6.96
C CYS A 38 5.89 1.35 -6.38
N GLN A 39 4.94 2.04 -5.76
CA GLN A 39 5.25 3.20 -4.94
C GLN A 39 5.58 2.69 -3.53
N VAL A 40 6.81 2.93 -3.07
CA VAL A 40 7.26 2.53 -1.73
C VAL A 40 7.80 3.77 -1.01
N GLY A 41 7.27 4.00 0.18
CA GLY A 41 7.58 5.12 1.07
C GLY A 41 6.63 5.08 2.26
N SER A 42 6.36 6.23 2.89
CA SER A 42 5.42 6.32 4.01
C SER A 42 4.03 5.73 3.70
N GLY A 43 3.60 5.83 2.45
CA GLY A 43 2.53 5.04 1.86
C GLY A 43 3.08 4.04 0.84
N VAL A 44 2.43 2.87 0.74
CA VAL A 44 2.80 1.81 -0.21
C VAL A 44 1.63 1.53 -1.14
N SER A 45 1.87 1.44 -2.44
CA SER A 45 0.86 1.00 -3.40
C SER A 45 1.47 0.27 -4.59
N PHE A 46 0.75 -0.68 -5.14
CA PHE A 46 1.08 -1.31 -6.41
C PHE A 46 0.06 -0.92 -7.47
N SER A 47 0.56 -0.54 -8.64
CA SER A 47 -0.24 -0.01 -9.74
C SER A 47 0.00 -0.83 -10.99
N ALA A 48 -1.03 -1.51 -11.48
CA ALA A 48 -0.97 -2.19 -12.76
C ALA A 48 -1.18 -1.18 -13.89
N VAL A 49 -0.28 -1.17 -14.85
CA VAL A 49 -0.31 -0.33 -16.03
C VAL A 49 -0.32 -1.22 -17.26
N GLU A 50 -1.15 -0.87 -18.24
CA GLU A 50 -1.22 -1.54 -19.54
C GLU A 50 -1.18 -0.48 -20.64
N ASN A 51 -0.23 -0.60 -21.57
CA ASN A 51 -0.03 0.33 -22.68
C ASN A 51 0.02 1.81 -22.24
N GLY A 52 0.73 2.08 -21.14
CA GLY A 52 0.89 3.41 -20.55
C GLY A 52 -0.34 3.92 -19.79
N LYS A 53 -1.38 3.11 -19.62
CA LYS A 53 -2.61 3.48 -18.90
C LYS A 53 -2.71 2.73 -17.59
N LEU A 54 -3.01 3.44 -16.50
CA LEU A 54 -3.30 2.83 -15.20
C LEU A 54 -4.61 2.03 -15.28
N ILE A 55 -4.55 0.73 -15.04
CA ILE A 55 -5.72 -0.17 -15.05
C ILE A 55 -6.21 -0.51 -13.64
N TYR A 56 -5.31 -0.48 -12.64
CA TYR A 56 -5.65 -0.75 -11.25
C TYR A 56 -4.59 -0.17 -10.31
N ASN A 57 -5.00 0.31 -9.13
CA ASN A 57 -4.12 0.72 -8.05
C ASN A 57 -4.57 0.02 -6.77
N THR A 58 -3.65 -0.49 -5.93
CA THR A 58 -4.07 -1.22 -4.71
C THR A 58 -4.77 -0.36 -3.67
N MET A 59 -4.51 0.95 -3.62
CA MET A 59 -5.23 1.87 -2.73
C MET A 59 -6.54 2.23 -3.43
N GLN A 60 -7.67 1.81 -2.90
CA GLN A 60 -8.95 1.86 -3.61
C GLN A 60 -9.80 3.06 -3.17
N TYR A 61 -10.57 2.87 -2.10
CA TYR A 61 -11.51 3.86 -1.59
C TYR A 61 -10.83 4.82 -0.61
N ALA A 62 -9.91 4.30 0.22
CA ALA A 62 -9.18 5.07 1.20
C ALA A 62 -7.66 4.92 1.02
N ALA A 63 -6.92 5.93 1.50
CA ALA A 63 -5.46 5.91 1.44
C ALA A 63 -4.82 4.85 2.35
N CYS A 64 -5.59 4.19 3.22
CA CYS A 64 -5.14 3.04 4.01
C CYS A 64 -5.38 1.71 3.31
N ASP A 65 -6.10 1.67 2.19
CA ASP A 65 -6.36 0.43 1.44
C ASP A 65 -5.08 -0.05 0.74
N GLY A 66 -5.04 -1.36 0.47
CA GLY A 66 -3.98 -2.01 -0.27
C GLY A 66 -2.95 -2.69 0.63
N PRO A 67 -1.65 -2.63 0.31
CA PRO A 67 -0.60 -3.30 1.05
C PRO A 67 -0.42 -2.73 2.47
N VAL A 68 0.24 -3.50 3.33
CA VAL A 68 0.66 -3.04 4.66
C VAL A 68 1.73 -1.96 4.48
N MET A 69 1.58 -0.84 5.19
CA MET A 69 2.46 0.33 5.07
C MET A 69 3.22 0.60 6.37
N HIS A 70 3.74 1.82 6.56
CA HIS A 70 4.49 2.20 7.77
C HIS A 70 3.60 2.14 9.02
N ASN A 71 2.56 2.98 9.04
CA ASN A 71 1.62 3.10 10.15
C ASN A 71 0.16 2.80 9.75
N ARG A 72 -0.06 2.35 8.51
CA ARG A 72 -1.38 2.01 7.98
C ARG A 72 -1.56 0.51 7.84
N ALA A 73 -2.76 0.05 8.15
CA ALA A 73 -3.08 -1.37 8.20
C ALA A 73 -3.06 -2.06 6.83
N GLY A 74 -3.20 -1.32 5.74
CA GLY A 74 -3.58 -1.92 4.47
C GLY A 74 -5.06 -2.34 4.48
N THR A 75 -5.48 -3.04 3.43
CA THR A 75 -6.83 -3.61 3.35
C THR A 75 -7.04 -4.65 4.44
N GLN A 76 -8.07 -4.44 5.26
CA GLN A 76 -8.46 -5.36 6.33
C GLN A 76 -9.83 -6.01 6.02
N PRO A 77 -10.06 -7.27 6.45
CA PRO A 77 -11.37 -7.88 6.36
C PRO A 77 -12.43 -7.03 7.09
N PRO A 78 -13.62 -6.79 6.49
CA PRO A 78 -14.64 -5.93 7.10
C PRO A 78 -15.14 -6.45 8.45
N GLY A 79 -15.03 -7.76 8.70
CA GLY A 79 -15.36 -8.38 9.99
C GLY A 79 -14.53 -7.83 11.16
N ILE A 80 -13.29 -7.40 10.93
CA ILE A 80 -12.45 -6.79 11.97
C ILE A 80 -13.07 -5.46 12.40
N SER A 81 -13.42 -4.59 11.45
CA SER A 81 -14.05 -3.30 11.74
C SER A 81 -15.36 -3.49 12.53
N LEU A 82 -16.19 -4.44 12.08
CA LEU A 82 -17.46 -4.76 12.75
C LEU A 82 -17.25 -5.29 14.17
N ARG A 83 -16.19 -6.07 14.41
CA ARG A 83 -15.87 -6.58 15.75
C ARG A 83 -15.35 -5.47 16.67
N LEU A 84 -14.48 -4.59 16.17
CA LEU A 84 -13.95 -3.45 16.94
C LEU A 84 -15.04 -2.45 17.32
N LEU A 85 -15.99 -2.18 16.43
CA LEU A 85 -17.19 -1.37 16.76
C LEU A 85 -17.99 -2.00 17.91
N LYS A 86 -18.16 -3.33 17.91
CA LYS A 86 -18.82 -4.05 19.02
C LYS A 86 -18.04 -4.01 20.33
N TYR A 87 -16.73 -3.79 20.28
CA TYR A 87 -15.89 -3.55 21.46
C TYR A 87 -15.89 -2.10 21.94
N GLY A 88 -16.70 -1.23 21.33
CA GLY A 88 -16.91 0.15 21.79
C GLY A 88 -15.99 1.17 21.13
N LEU A 89 -15.18 0.79 20.14
CA LEU A 89 -14.48 1.80 19.33
C LEU A 89 -15.50 2.52 18.46
N ASP A 90 -15.44 3.84 18.43
CA ASP A 90 -16.21 4.65 17.49
C ASP A 90 -15.50 4.75 16.11
N PRO A 91 -16.20 5.17 15.05
CA PRO A 91 -15.63 5.26 13.70
C PRO A 91 -14.35 6.11 13.59
N SER A 92 -14.22 7.18 14.39
CA SER A 92 -13.00 8.01 14.40
C SER A 92 -11.83 7.23 15.00
N SER A 93 -12.06 6.55 16.12
CA SER A 93 -11.06 5.68 16.74
C SER A 93 -10.61 4.55 15.81
N LEU A 94 -11.55 3.89 15.11
CA LEU A 94 -11.21 2.89 14.08
C LEU A 94 -10.36 3.50 12.94
N SER A 95 -10.75 4.68 12.44
CA SER A 95 -9.99 5.38 11.40
C SER A 95 -8.56 5.68 11.86
N HIS A 96 -8.39 6.12 13.11
CA HIS A 96 -7.09 6.36 13.70
C HIS A 96 -6.25 5.08 13.79
N VAL A 97 -6.83 3.97 14.25
CA VAL A 97 -6.15 2.67 14.29
C VAL A 97 -5.65 2.27 12.90
N TYR A 98 -6.50 2.32 11.88
CA TYR A 98 -6.13 1.90 10.52
C TYR A 98 -5.15 2.84 9.82
N ASN A 99 -5.15 4.14 10.15
CA ASN A 99 -4.30 5.12 9.46
C ASN A 99 -3.01 5.48 10.21
N ARG A 100 -2.92 5.22 11.52
CA ARG A 100 -1.85 5.75 12.37
C ARG A 100 -1.23 4.75 13.34
N LEU A 101 -1.96 3.71 13.75
CA LEU A 101 -1.50 2.76 14.78
C LEU A 101 -1.34 1.33 14.27
N SER A 102 -1.20 1.15 12.96
CA SER A 102 -1.10 -0.16 12.31
C SER A 102 0.21 -0.26 11.52
N GLY A 103 0.24 -1.06 10.45
CA GLY A 103 1.41 -1.17 9.58
C GLY A 103 2.57 -1.90 10.25
N ILE A 104 3.77 -1.69 9.71
CA ILE A 104 5.00 -2.29 10.24
C ILE A 104 5.30 -1.82 11.68
N TYR A 105 4.92 -0.59 12.04
CA TYR A 105 5.07 -0.09 13.42
C TYR A 105 4.14 -0.81 14.39
N GLY A 106 2.89 -1.06 13.98
CA GLY A 106 1.96 -1.89 14.76
C GLY A 106 2.44 -3.32 14.91
N LEU A 107 2.98 -3.92 13.84
CA LEU A 107 3.57 -5.27 13.89
C LEU A 107 4.81 -5.34 14.79
N ALA A 108 5.59 -4.27 14.87
CA ALA A 108 6.77 -4.18 15.73
C ALA A 108 6.43 -3.95 17.22
N GLY A 109 5.16 -3.68 17.56
CA GLY A 109 4.73 -3.47 18.94
C GLY A 109 5.39 -2.26 19.61
N LEU A 110 5.74 -1.24 18.82
CA LEU A 110 6.50 -0.09 19.31
C LEU A 110 5.61 0.84 20.14
N PRO A 111 6.14 1.42 21.23
CA PRO A 111 5.44 2.47 21.98
C PRO A 111 5.33 3.75 21.13
N ALA A 112 4.37 4.61 21.48
CA ALA A 112 4.03 5.80 20.70
C ALA A 112 5.17 6.83 20.60
N ASP A 113 6.12 6.83 21.54
CA ASP A 113 7.29 7.70 21.60
C ASP A 113 8.58 7.05 21.03
N SER A 114 8.45 5.88 20.38
CA SER A 114 9.59 5.20 19.77
C SER A 114 10.23 6.04 18.66
N THR A 115 11.55 6.14 18.68
CA THR A 115 12.35 6.74 17.60
C THR A 115 12.76 5.73 16.52
N THR A 116 12.30 4.47 16.64
CA THR A 116 12.63 3.40 15.70
C THR A 116 12.00 3.66 14.34
N THR A 117 12.83 3.65 13.30
CA THR A 117 12.42 3.87 11.91
C THR A 117 11.98 2.58 11.21
N VAL A 118 11.37 2.68 10.03
CA VAL A 118 11.07 1.48 9.21
C VAL A 118 12.37 0.78 8.80
N GLU A 119 13.40 1.56 8.47
CA GLU A 119 14.73 1.06 8.13
C GLU A 119 15.32 0.25 9.30
N ASP A 120 15.18 0.74 10.53
CA ASP A 120 15.61 -0.01 11.73
C ASP A 120 14.88 -1.35 11.84
N ILE A 121 13.56 -1.37 11.59
CA ILE A 121 12.75 -2.61 11.63
C ILE A 121 13.18 -3.59 10.54
N LEU A 122 13.54 -3.09 9.35
CA LEU A 122 13.96 -3.92 8.22
C LEU A 122 15.42 -4.40 8.34
N CYS A 123 16.27 -3.67 9.05
CA CYS A 123 17.71 -3.96 9.11
C CYS A 123 18.14 -4.67 10.41
N LEU A 124 17.54 -4.36 11.56
CA LEU A 124 18.01 -4.88 12.85
C LEU A 124 17.55 -6.32 13.11
N PRO A 125 18.44 -7.23 13.58
CA PRO A 125 18.11 -8.65 13.78
C PRO A 125 16.93 -8.89 14.74
N LYS A 126 16.76 -8.03 15.75
CA LYS A 126 15.67 -8.13 16.75
C LYS A 126 14.26 -8.06 16.13
N PHE A 127 14.14 -7.54 14.91
CA PHE A 127 12.87 -7.39 14.20
C PHE A 127 12.69 -8.39 13.04
N ASN A 128 13.50 -9.45 12.98
CA ASN A 128 13.46 -10.39 11.85
C ASN A 128 12.07 -10.99 11.61
N GLU A 129 11.31 -11.36 12.64
CA GLU A 129 9.95 -11.89 12.49
C GLU A 129 8.97 -10.85 11.93
N VAL A 130 9.09 -9.61 12.41
CA VAL A 130 8.27 -8.46 11.97
C VAL A 130 8.54 -8.19 10.49
N LYS A 131 9.82 -8.08 10.12
CA LYS A 131 10.27 -7.93 8.74
C LYS A 131 9.72 -9.02 7.83
N LEU A 132 9.85 -10.29 8.24
CA LEU A 132 9.36 -11.41 7.44
C LEU A 132 7.85 -11.35 7.26
N SER A 133 7.09 -10.99 8.30
CA SER A 133 5.64 -10.86 8.24
C SER A 133 5.22 -9.72 7.31
N TYR A 134 5.87 -8.56 7.43
CA TYR A 134 5.65 -7.40 6.56
C TYR A 134 5.93 -7.72 5.09
N LEU A 135 7.09 -8.33 4.80
CA LEU A 135 7.46 -8.71 3.44
C LEU A 135 6.50 -9.76 2.87
N LYS A 136 6.10 -10.78 3.64
CA LYS A 136 5.14 -11.80 3.20
C LYS A 136 3.78 -11.19 2.83
N ALA A 137 3.24 -10.29 3.67
CA ALA A 137 1.96 -9.63 3.40
C ALA A 137 1.99 -8.81 2.10
N ASN A 138 3.09 -8.10 1.86
CA ASN A 138 3.25 -7.26 0.68
C ASN A 138 3.58 -8.04 -0.59
N VAL A 139 4.34 -9.13 -0.49
CA VAL A 139 4.60 -10.05 -1.62
C VAL A 139 3.29 -10.66 -2.12
N LEU A 140 2.42 -11.14 -1.24
CA LEU A 140 1.12 -11.69 -1.64
C LEU A 140 0.27 -10.66 -2.39
N SER A 141 0.23 -9.43 -1.89
CA SER A 141 -0.48 -8.32 -2.53
C SER A 141 0.08 -7.98 -3.92
N PHE A 142 1.41 -8.00 -4.06
CA PHE A 142 2.10 -7.77 -5.33
C PHE A 142 1.86 -8.91 -6.33
N SER A 143 2.01 -10.17 -5.91
CA SER A 143 1.85 -11.35 -6.76
C SER A 143 0.44 -11.48 -7.33
N GLY A 144 -0.59 -11.16 -6.54
CA GLY A 144 -1.97 -11.14 -7.04
C GLY A 144 -2.18 -10.09 -8.13
N LEU A 145 -1.47 -8.97 -8.07
CA LEU A 145 -1.57 -7.91 -9.07
C LEU A 145 -0.76 -8.22 -10.33
N SER A 146 0.47 -8.74 -10.19
CA SER A 146 1.35 -9.02 -11.33
C SER A 146 0.77 -10.06 -12.29
N GLN A 147 0.07 -11.07 -11.74
CA GLN A 147 -0.68 -12.04 -12.52
C GLN A 147 -1.79 -11.39 -13.36
N LYS A 148 -2.48 -10.38 -12.80
CA LYS A 148 -3.58 -9.67 -13.47
C LYS A 148 -3.10 -8.78 -14.62
N SER A 149 -1.89 -8.21 -14.53
CA SER A 149 -1.30 -7.37 -15.57
C SER A 149 -0.49 -8.13 -16.63
N GLN A 150 -0.39 -9.47 -16.54
CA GLN A 150 0.53 -10.29 -17.37
C GLN A 150 1.97 -9.73 -17.39
N ALA A 151 2.36 -9.05 -16.30
CA ALA A 151 3.53 -8.21 -16.27
C ALA A 151 4.75 -8.97 -15.78
N LEU A 152 5.82 -8.99 -16.58
CA LEU A 152 7.15 -9.47 -16.17
C LEU A 152 8.06 -8.33 -15.65
N THR A 153 7.57 -7.08 -15.61
CA THR A 153 8.37 -5.89 -15.28
C THR A 153 7.74 -5.09 -14.15
N ALA A 154 8.55 -4.79 -13.13
CA ALA A 154 8.20 -3.92 -12.01
C ALA A 154 9.10 -2.68 -11.97
N LEU A 155 8.52 -1.51 -11.77
CA LEU A 155 9.23 -0.26 -11.55
C LEU A 155 9.04 0.18 -10.10
N PHE A 156 10.14 0.49 -9.41
CA PHE A 156 10.08 1.03 -8.05
C PHE A 156 10.20 2.54 -8.11
N SER A 157 9.17 3.23 -7.63
CA SER A 157 9.20 4.68 -7.39
C SER A 157 9.31 4.90 -5.88
N LEU A 158 10.39 5.54 -5.46
CA LEU A 158 10.56 5.99 -4.09
C LEU A 158 9.82 7.33 -3.95
N GLY A 159 8.97 7.44 -2.93
CA GLY A 159 8.38 8.73 -2.56
C GLY A 159 9.47 9.70 -2.10
N ALA A 160 9.29 10.99 -2.38
CA ALA A 160 10.01 12.05 -1.68
C ALA A 160 9.44 12.23 -0.26
#